data_AF-A0A930U2X8-F1
#
_entry.id   AF-A0A930U2X8-F1
#
_cell.length_a   1.000
_cell.length_b   1.000
_cell.length_c   1.000
_cell.angle_alpha   90.00
_cell.angle_beta   90.00
_cell.angle_gamma   90.00
#
_symmetry.space_group_name_H-M   'P 1'
#
loop_
_entity.id
_entity.type
_entity.pdbx_description
1 polymer ?
#
loop_
_entity_poly.entity_id
_entity_poly.type
_entity_poly.pdbx_seq_one_letter_code
_entity_poly.pdbx_strand_id
1 'polypeptide(L)'
;MQVFVLLFNAGTSNEGIHTLKVSDRNIVLMFEHEDDAIRYSLMLEAQDFGSPTVEAFESDDIEEFCLGAGYECKHIPAGTLEVPPDTNAPSTDWQPDGTAKPEPVNQEGGFSADELERLRKRLEGLL
;
A
#
# COMPACT_ATOMS: atom_id res chain seq x y z
N MET A 1 8.10 -2.59 -22.42
CA MET A 1 9.20 -2.42 -21.44
C MET A 1 8.69 -3.03 -20.16
N GLN A 2 9.46 -3.85 -19.46
CA GLN A 2 8.98 -4.47 -18.23
C GLN A 2 8.83 -3.43 -17.11
N VAL A 3 7.67 -3.42 -16.45
CA VAL A 3 7.34 -2.62 -15.27
C VAL A 3 6.78 -3.51 -14.18
N PHE A 4 6.77 -3.01 -12.95
CA PHE A 4 6.25 -3.70 -11.78
C PHE A 4 5.06 -2.92 -11.22
N VAL A 5 3.95 -3.60 -10.98
CA VAL A 5 2.72 -3.04 -10.40
C VAL A 5 2.33 -3.83 -9.16
N LEU A 6 1.45 -3.26 -8.36
CA LEU A 6 0.96 -3.88 -7.12
C LEU A 6 -0.44 -4.43 -7.34
N LEU A 7 -0.65 -5.71 -7.02
CA LEU A 7 -1.93 -6.39 -7.10
C LEU A 7 -2.40 -6.83 -5.72
N PHE A 8 -3.68 -6.70 -5.45
CA PHE A 8 -4.36 -7.34 -4.32
C PHE A 8 -5.07 -8.61 -4.78
N ASN A 9 -5.06 -9.63 -3.92
CA ASN A 9 -5.66 -10.94 -4.18
C ASN A 9 -5.17 -11.58 -5.50
N ALA A 10 -3.88 -11.44 -5.81
CA ALA A 10 -3.27 -12.00 -7.02
C ALA A 10 -3.52 -13.51 -7.15
N GLY A 11 -3.89 -13.96 -8.34
CA GLY A 11 -4.18 -15.37 -8.63
C GLY A 11 -5.55 -15.86 -8.12
N THR A 12 -6.44 -14.95 -7.74
CA THR A 12 -7.81 -15.27 -7.31
C THR A 12 -8.85 -14.68 -8.26
N SER A 13 -10.13 -15.04 -8.07
CA SER A 13 -11.24 -14.46 -8.84
C SER A 13 -11.57 -13.00 -8.48
N ASN A 14 -10.96 -12.45 -7.43
CA ASN A 14 -11.16 -11.08 -6.94
C ASN A 14 -9.84 -10.29 -6.97
N GLU A 15 -9.03 -10.53 -7.99
CA GLU A 15 -7.80 -9.81 -8.23
C GLU A 15 -8.08 -8.34 -8.59
N GLY A 16 -7.29 -7.43 -8.04
CA GLY A 16 -7.42 -6.00 -8.33
C GLY A 16 -6.08 -5.28 -8.31
N ILE A 17 -5.87 -4.39 -9.28
CA ILE A 17 -4.68 -3.54 -9.34
C ILE A 17 -4.78 -2.38 -8.36
N HIS A 18 -3.69 -2.11 -7.63
CA HIS A 18 -3.61 -0.97 -6.74
C HIS A 18 -3.65 0.35 -7.54
N THR A 19 -4.51 1.28 -7.16
CA THR A 19 -4.54 2.64 -7.68
C THR A 19 -4.43 3.69 -6.57
N LEU A 20 -3.72 4.77 -6.83
CA LEU A 20 -3.78 6.00 -6.04
C LEU A 20 -4.95 6.87 -6.48
N LYS A 21 -5.80 7.28 -5.55
CA LYS A 21 -6.87 8.23 -5.82
C LYS A 21 -6.39 9.65 -5.56
N VAL A 22 -6.25 10.45 -6.63
CA VAL A 22 -5.89 11.88 -6.54
C VAL A 22 -7.04 12.69 -7.09
N SER A 23 -7.77 13.38 -6.20
CA SER A 23 -9.05 14.03 -6.52
C SER A 23 -10.06 13.02 -7.08
N ASP A 24 -10.45 13.13 -8.35
CA ASP A 24 -11.42 12.26 -9.03
C ASP A 24 -10.76 11.28 -10.03
N ARG A 25 -9.44 11.13 -9.95
CA ARG A 25 -8.66 10.30 -10.87
C ARG A 25 -7.97 9.17 -10.13
N ASN A 26 -8.01 7.98 -10.73
CA ASN A 26 -7.27 6.81 -10.26
C ASN A 26 -5.98 6.69 -11.05
N ILE A 27 -4.86 6.53 -10.35
CA ILE A 27 -3.53 6.48 -10.92
C ILE A 27 -2.90 5.12 -10.60
N VAL A 28 -2.55 4.35 -11.61
CA VAL A 28 -1.73 3.14 -11.46
C VAL A 28 -0.26 3.55 -11.44
N LEU A 29 0.49 3.07 -10.45
CA LEU A 29 1.94 3.25 -10.38
C LEU A 29 2.64 2.09 -11.08
N MET A 30 3.47 2.41 -12.06
CA MET A 30 4.30 1.45 -12.80
C MET A 30 5.76 1.69 -12.45
N PHE A 31 6.34 0.80 -11.64
CA PHE A 31 7.72 0.93 -11.20
C PHE A 31 8.67 0.32 -12.24
N GLU A 32 9.74 1.01 -12.58
CA GLU A 32 10.77 0.45 -13.47
C GLU A 32 11.64 -0.63 -12.78
N HIS A 33 11.65 -0.64 -11.45
CA HIS A 33 12.47 -1.55 -10.64
C HIS A 33 11.64 -2.27 -9.57
N GLU A 34 11.86 -3.57 -9.41
CA GLU A 34 11.10 -4.42 -8.49
C GLU A 34 11.26 -3.99 -7.03
N ASP A 35 12.51 -3.71 -6.59
CA ASP A 35 12.78 -3.28 -5.21
C ASP A 35 12.01 -2.01 -4.81
N ASP A 36 11.76 -1.10 -5.75
CA ASP A 36 10.98 0.12 -5.48
C ASP A 36 9.50 -0.21 -5.27
N ALA A 37 8.94 -1.13 -6.05
CA ALA A 37 7.59 -1.64 -5.86
C ALA A 37 7.45 -2.43 -4.55
N ILE A 38 8.43 -3.25 -4.19
CA ILE A 38 8.46 -4.00 -2.91
C ILE A 38 8.48 -3.03 -1.73
N ARG A 39 9.35 -2.01 -1.78
CA ARG A 39 9.41 -0.97 -0.75
C ARG A 39 8.09 -0.23 -0.62
N TYR A 40 7.44 0.09 -1.73
CA TYR A 40 6.12 0.72 -1.71
C TYR A 40 5.05 -0.20 -1.11
N SER A 41 5.04 -1.49 -1.45
CA SER A 41 4.15 -2.51 -0.86
C SER A 41 4.30 -2.60 0.65
N LEU A 42 5.53 -2.63 1.16
CA LEU A 42 5.82 -2.63 2.60
C LEU A 42 5.25 -1.40 3.32
N MET A 43 5.30 -0.22 2.68
CA MET A 43 4.71 1.00 3.25
C MET A 43 3.18 0.95 3.30
N LEU A 44 2.53 0.35 2.29
CA LEU A 44 1.07 0.15 2.31
C LEU A 44 0.64 -0.82 3.40
N GLU A 45 1.38 -1.91 3.59
CA GLU A 45 1.13 -2.87 4.67
C GLU A 45 1.28 -2.22 6.05
N ALA A 46 2.30 -1.37 6.23
CA ALA A 46 2.48 -0.60 7.46
C ALA A 46 1.34 0.41 7.74
N GLN A 47 0.53 0.74 6.73
CA GLN A 47 -0.66 1.60 6.86
C GLN A 47 -1.97 0.79 6.94
N ASP A 48 -1.89 -0.51 7.24
CA ASP A 48 -3.02 -1.45 7.31
C ASP A 48 -3.83 -1.53 6.00
N PHE A 49 -3.21 -1.25 4.84
CA PHE A 49 -3.88 -1.26 3.53
C PHE A 49 -3.88 -2.65 2.86
N GLY A 50 -3.44 -3.68 3.59
CA GLY A 50 -3.24 -5.05 3.11
C GLY A 50 -1.83 -5.30 2.58
N SER A 51 -1.57 -6.54 2.13
CA SER A 51 -0.27 -6.98 1.64
C SER A 51 -0.34 -7.21 0.12
N PRO A 52 -0.12 -6.18 -0.72
CA PRO A 52 -0.16 -6.34 -2.17
C PRO A 52 1.05 -7.13 -2.67
N THR A 53 0.81 -7.97 -3.67
CA THR A 53 1.84 -8.71 -4.40
C THR A 53 2.40 -7.84 -5.53
N VAL A 54 3.72 -7.80 -5.64
CA VAL A 54 4.42 -7.13 -6.75
C VAL A 54 4.49 -8.10 -7.93
N GLU A 55 3.98 -7.68 -9.08
CA GLU A 55 3.96 -8.49 -10.29
C GLU A 55 4.53 -7.71 -11.48
N ALA A 56 5.21 -8.45 -12.36
CA ALA A 56 5.85 -7.89 -13.54
C ALA A 56 4.91 -7.95 -14.76
N PHE A 57 4.79 -6.84 -15.47
CA PHE A 57 3.99 -6.72 -16.69
C PHE A 57 4.76 -5.97 -17.77
N GLU A 58 4.33 -6.11 -19.02
CA GLU A 58 4.73 -5.17 -20.06
C GLU A 58 4.02 -3.83 -19.85
N SER A 59 4.76 -2.74 -19.98
CA SER A 59 4.26 -1.36 -19.87
C SER A 59 3.01 -1.13 -20.71
N ASP A 60 3.03 -1.63 -21.94
CA ASP A 60 2.00 -1.37 -22.94
C ASP A 60 0.67 -2.03 -22.55
N ASP A 61 0.73 -3.19 -21.90
CA ASP A 61 -0.45 -3.91 -21.40
C ASP A 61 -1.12 -3.11 -20.26
N ILE A 62 -0.32 -2.54 -19.35
CA ILE A 62 -0.84 -1.72 -18.25
C ILE A 62 -1.38 -0.38 -18.76
N GLU A 63 -0.72 0.23 -19.75
CA GLU A 63 -1.20 1.46 -20.40
C GLU A 63 -2.53 1.25 -21.13
N GLU A 64 -2.68 0.13 -21.84
CA GLU A 64 -3.96 -0.26 -22.48
C GLU A 64 -5.06 -0.47 -21.42
N PHE A 65 -4.73 -1.17 -20.32
CA PHE A 65 -5.65 -1.33 -19.19
C PHE A 65 -6.08 0.03 -18.60
N CYS A 66 -5.12 0.92 -18.34
CA CYS A 66 -5.39 2.27 -17.84
C CYS A 66 -6.34 3.01 -18.77
N LEU A 67 -6.08 2.99 -20.08
CA LEU A 67 -6.92 3.66 -21.07
C LEU A 67 -8.34 3.09 -21.10
N GLY A 68 -8.49 1.77 -21.06
CA GLY A 68 -9.79 1.09 -21.07
C GLY A 68 -10.62 1.35 -19.80
N ALA A 69 -9.97 1.48 -18.65
CA ALA A 69 -10.60 1.77 -17.36
C ALA A 69 -10.80 3.27 -17.08
N GLY A 70 -10.23 4.17 -17.90
CA GLY A 70 -10.22 5.61 -17.64
C GLY A 70 -9.30 6.02 -16.50
N TYR A 71 -8.26 5.22 -16.23
CA TYR A 71 -7.24 5.49 -15.24
C TYR A 71 -6.05 6.22 -15.87
N GLU A 72 -5.29 6.90 -15.02
CA GLU A 72 -3.98 7.42 -15.39
C GLU A 72 -2.90 6.41 -15.00
N CYS A 73 -1.82 6.42 -15.76
CA CYS A 73 -0.68 5.55 -15.59
C CYS A 73 0.54 6.43 -15.30
N LYS A 74 1.25 6.18 -14.20
CA LYS A 74 2.44 6.94 -13.79
C LYS A 74 3.65 6.01 -13.73
N HIS A 75 4.63 6.26 -14.60
CA HIS A 75 5.94 5.60 -14.55
C HIS A 75 6.77 6.14 -13.39
N ILE A 76 7.34 5.24 -12.58
CA ILE A 76 8.21 5.54 -11.45
C ILE A 76 9.64 5.09 -11.82
N PRO A 77 10.55 6.04 -12.09
CA PRO A 77 11.93 5.71 -12.46
C PRO A 77 12.66 4.96 -11.36
N ALA A 78 13.57 4.07 -11.75
CA ALA A 78 14.38 3.30 -10.80
C ALA A 78 15.12 4.20 -9.79
N GLY A 79 15.06 3.82 -8.50
CA GLY A 79 15.65 4.56 -7.39
C GLY A 79 14.80 5.72 -6.87
N THR A 80 13.60 5.92 -7.40
CA THR A 80 12.69 6.97 -6.92
C THR A 80 11.98 6.55 -5.63
N LEU A 81 12.14 7.36 -4.58
CA LEU A 81 11.42 7.16 -3.31
C LEU A 81 9.98 7.68 -3.42
N GLU A 82 9.09 6.92 -4.05
CA GLU A 82 7.65 7.16 -3.95
C GLU A 82 7.14 6.68 -2.58
N VAL A 83 6.27 7.47 -1.96
CA VAL A 83 5.65 7.18 -0.66
C VAL A 83 4.12 7.24 -0.79
N PRO A 84 3.39 6.26 -0.24
CA PRO A 84 1.93 6.31 -0.23
C PRO A 84 1.44 7.51 0.61
N PRO A 85 0.32 8.14 0.23
CA PRO A 85 -0.25 9.26 0.97
C PRO A 85 -0.70 8.82 2.38
N ASP A 86 -0.63 9.72 3.36
CA ASP A 86 -0.99 9.42 4.77
C ASP A 86 -2.48 9.11 4.99
N THR A 87 -3.33 9.34 3.98
CA THR A 87 -4.78 9.10 4.07
C THR A 87 -5.24 8.13 3.00
N ASN A 88 -5.61 6.93 3.46
CA ASN A 88 -6.21 5.88 2.66
C ASN A 88 -7.66 6.21 2.28
N ALA A 89 -8.08 5.87 1.06
CA ALA A 89 -9.47 6.05 0.63
C ALA A 89 -10.42 5.27 1.55
N PRO A 90 -11.58 5.83 1.92
CA PRO A 90 -12.42 5.28 2.99
C PRO A 90 -13.08 3.93 2.67
N SER A 91 -13.11 3.52 1.39
CA SER A 91 -13.61 2.25 0.88
C SER A 91 -13.00 2.02 -0.50
N THR A 92 -12.53 0.80 -0.77
CA THR A 92 -12.01 0.37 -2.07
C THR A 92 -12.73 -0.92 -2.49
N ASP A 93 -13.14 -0.99 -3.75
CA ASP A 93 -13.99 -2.06 -4.31
C ASP A 93 -13.36 -3.46 -4.25
N TRP A 94 -12.05 -3.57 -4.02
CA TRP A 94 -11.35 -4.85 -3.87
C TRP A 94 -11.56 -5.51 -2.50
N GLN A 95 -12.01 -4.75 -1.50
CA GLN A 95 -12.29 -5.29 -0.17
C GLN A 95 -13.53 -6.19 -0.25
N PRO A 96 -13.45 -7.48 0.11
CA PRO A 96 -14.63 -8.32 0.18
C PRO A 96 -15.60 -7.73 1.23
N ASP A 97 -16.91 -7.72 0.91
CA ASP A 97 -17.98 -7.33 1.83
C ASP A 97 -17.82 -8.09 3.17
N GLY A 98 -17.23 -7.43 4.18
CA GLY A 98 -16.93 -8.09 5.45
C GLY A 98 -15.82 -7.45 6.29
N THR A 99 -14.92 -6.64 5.72
CA THR A 99 -14.02 -5.83 6.54
C THR A 99 -14.73 -4.57 6.99
N ALA A 100 -15.56 -4.71 8.02
CA ALA A 100 -15.95 -3.57 8.83
C ALA A 100 -14.68 -2.84 9.22
N LYS A 101 -14.54 -1.61 8.71
CA LYS A 101 -13.57 -0.63 9.16
C LYS A 101 -13.53 -0.71 10.70
N PRO A 102 -12.39 -0.97 11.35
CA PRO A 102 -12.29 -0.49 12.71
C PRO A 102 -12.54 1.01 12.61
N GLU A 103 -13.56 1.49 13.35
CA GLU A 103 -13.75 2.91 13.58
C GLU A 103 -12.39 3.53 13.92
N PRO A 104 -12.13 4.80 13.59
CA PRO A 104 -10.88 5.44 14.00
C PRO A 104 -10.78 5.33 15.52
N VAL A 105 -10.01 4.36 15.99
CA VAL A 105 -9.54 4.33 17.36
C VAL A 105 -8.70 5.57 17.44
N ASN A 106 -9.27 6.57 18.08
CA ASN A 106 -8.56 7.72 18.60
C ASN A 106 -7.40 7.14 19.43
N GLN A 107 -6.22 7.00 18.82
CA GLN A 107 -5.03 6.46 19.47
C GLN A 107 -4.50 7.51 20.45
N GLU A 108 -5.21 7.71 21.55
CA GLU A 108 -4.59 8.03 22.82
C GLU A 108 -4.02 6.73 23.38
N GLY A 109 -2.94 6.27 22.76
CA GLY A 109 -2.28 5.00 23.09
C GLY A 109 -0.77 5.09 22.99
N GLY A 110 -0.19 6.28 23.18
CA GLY A 110 1.19 6.35 23.59
C GLY A 110 1.30 5.76 24.99
N PHE A 111 2.19 4.77 25.18
CA PHE A 111 2.50 4.29 26.54
C PHE A 111 2.72 5.50 27.43
N SER A 112 1.99 5.55 28.54
CA SER A 112 2.19 6.61 29.53
C SER A 112 3.67 6.61 29.96
N ALA A 113 4.20 7.76 30.35
CA ALA A 113 5.59 7.86 30.81
C ALA A 113 5.89 6.82 31.92
N ASP A 114 4.89 6.51 32.75
CA ASP A 114 4.91 5.47 33.76
C ASP A 114 5.03 4.04 33.22
N GLU A 115 4.42 3.73 32.08
CA GLU A 115 4.54 2.43 31.42
C GLU A 115 5.91 2.26 30.76
N LEU A 116 6.45 3.31 30.14
CA LEU A 116 7.81 3.31 29.60
C LEU A 116 8.86 3.10 30.71
N GLU A 117 8.68 3.72 31.87
CA GLU A 117 9.55 3.54 33.04
C GLU A 117 9.49 2.10 33.58
N ARG A 118 8.29 1.50 33.65
CA ARG A 118 8.12 0.10 34.06
C ARG A 118 8.80 -0.87 33.08
N LEU A 119 8.70 -0.59 31.78
CA LEU A 119 9.33 -1.40 30.74
C LEU A 119 10.86 -1.34 30.83
N ARG A 120 11.42 -0.13 31.01
CA ARG A 120 12.86 0.11 31.18
C ARG A 120 13.43 -0.67 32.37
N LYS A 121 12.77 -0.60 33.52
CA LYS A 121 13.21 -1.22 34.76
C LYS A 121 13.20 -2.75 34.71
N ARG A 122 12.34 -3.34 33.88
CA ARG A 122 12.24 -4.79 33.68
C ARG A 122 13.37 -5.32 32.78
N LEU A 123 13.83 -4.51 31.83
CA LEU A 123 14.94 -4.85 30.93
C LEU A 123 16.31 -4.72 31.61
N GLU A 124 16.46 -3.79 32.56
CA GLU A 124 17.70 -3.63 33.36
C GLU A 124 17.92 -4.77 34.38
N GLY A 125 16.92 -5.62 34.63
CA GLY A 125 17.02 -6.78 35.55
C GLY A 125 17.47 -8.09 34.89
N LEU A 126 17.84 -8.06 33.61
CA LEU A 126 18.23 -9.24 32.81
C LEU A 126 19.74 -9.27 32.47
N LEU A 127 20.57 -8.51 33.20
CA LEU A 127 22.02 -8.46 33.05
C LEU A 127 22.75 -8.83 34.35
#